data_AF-A0A7W1LS05-F1
#
_entry.id   AF-A0A7W1LS05-F1
#
_cell.length_a   1.000
_cell.length_b   1.000
_cell.length_c   1.000
_cell.angle_alpha   90.00
_cell.angle_beta   90.00
_cell.angle_gamma   90.00
#
_symmetry.space_group_name_H-M   'P 1'
#
loop_
_entity.id
_entity.type
_entity.pdbx_description
1 polymer ?
#
loop_
_entity_poly.entity_id
_entity_poly.type
_entity_poly.pdbx_seq_one_letter_code
_entity_poly.pdbx_strand_id
1 'polypeptide(L)'
;FREIGTNESPGSIVCTVTGSVHRHGVAEVPMGTTVADAIELIGGGAMRSAGLIGVLNGASNALLPATALSTPLTYEDMQAAGVGLGSASLTVLDEGDDLVAVAAGYARFLAVESCGQCTPCKEDGLAISDRLAALCADDADDGALDEIRARLATVADGARCNLARQTQVLVGSLVDANPAAFETRPDPDPDPDAPPVEPIVVGEVADIVDDRAQLLPDAGTKQPDWTHDESWSGTYPAAMDVDGPSPRPA
;
A
#
# COMPACT_ATOMS: atom_id res chain seq x y z
N PHE A 1 -2.00 -31.49 -6.64
CA PHE A 1 -1.30 -30.19 -6.65
C PHE A 1 -0.78 -29.84 -8.04
N ARG A 2 0.19 -30.57 -8.62
CA ARG A 2 0.77 -30.26 -9.94
C ARG A 2 -0.17 -30.37 -11.15
N GLU A 3 -1.38 -30.92 -10.98
CA GLU A 3 -2.42 -30.97 -12.01
C GLU A 3 -3.29 -29.70 -12.05
N ILE A 4 -3.11 -28.81 -11.07
CA ILE A 4 -3.77 -27.51 -10.96
C ILE A 4 -2.68 -26.45 -11.16
N GLY A 5 -3.01 -25.31 -11.75
CA GLY A 5 -2.07 -24.22 -11.97
C GLY A 5 -1.33 -24.30 -13.30
N THR A 6 -0.23 -23.55 -13.41
CA THR A 6 0.69 -23.65 -14.56
C THR A 6 1.76 -24.70 -14.29
N ASN A 7 2.55 -25.03 -15.32
CA ASN A 7 3.65 -25.98 -15.14
C ASN A 7 4.78 -25.41 -14.25
N GLU A 8 5.02 -24.09 -14.34
CA GLU A 8 6.07 -23.39 -13.57
C GLU A 8 5.57 -22.96 -12.19
N SER A 9 4.29 -22.56 -12.09
CA SER A 9 3.56 -22.26 -10.86
C SER A 9 2.40 -23.25 -10.65
N PRO A 10 2.68 -24.51 -10.26
CA PRO A 10 1.62 -25.47 -9.95
C PRO A 10 0.89 -25.10 -8.67
N GLY A 11 -0.36 -25.53 -8.57
CA GLY A 11 -1.22 -25.36 -7.40
C GLY A 11 -2.27 -24.27 -7.51
N SER A 12 -2.72 -23.86 -6.34
CA SER A 12 -3.69 -22.79 -6.11
C SER A 12 -3.08 -21.76 -5.15
N ILE A 13 -3.69 -20.57 -5.11
CA ILE A 13 -3.37 -19.50 -4.19
C ILE A 13 -4.64 -18.98 -3.55
N VAL A 14 -4.57 -18.64 -2.26
CA VAL A 14 -5.65 -17.91 -1.58
C VAL A 14 -5.51 -16.44 -1.94
N CYS A 15 -6.48 -15.93 -2.70
CA CYS A 15 -6.51 -14.56 -3.18
C CYS A 15 -7.53 -13.77 -2.36
N THR A 16 -7.14 -12.59 -1.90
CA THR A 16 -8.02 -11.63 -1.23
C THR A 16 -8.24 -10.45 -2.16
N VAL A 17 -9.49 -9.99 -2.32
CA VAL A 17 -9.85 -8.82 -3.13
C VAL A 17 -10.57 -7.80 -2.25
N THR A 18 -10.07 -6.56 -2.24
CA THR A 18 -10.60 -5.41 -1.50
C THR A 18 -10.48 -4.13 -2.34
N GLY A 19 -10.87 -2.99 -1.78
CA GLY A 19 -10.80 -1.69 -2.43
C GLY A 19 -12.05 -1.41 -3.25
N SER A 20 -11.88 -0.81 -4.42
CA SER A 20 -12.96 -0.32 -5.28
C SER A 20 -13.63 -1.45 -6.09
N VAL A 21 -14.24 -2.39 -5.37
CA VAL A 21 -15.01 -3.53 -5.90
C VAL A 21 -16.41 -3.60 -5.29
N HIS A 22 -17.31 -4.33 -5.93
CA HIS A 22 -18.69 -4.49 -5.45
C HIS A 22 -18.80 -5.23 -4.11
N ARG A 23 -17.92 -6.19 -3.86
CA ARG A 23 -17.83 -6.93 -2.60
C ARG A 23 -16.38 -7.27 -2.28
N HIS A 24 -15.98 -7.18 -1.02
CA HIS A 24 -14.68 -7.66 -0.58
C HIS A 24 -14.78 -9.17 -0.31
N GLY A 25 -13.70 -9.91 -0.54
CA GLY A 25 -13.75 -11.35 -0.35
C GLY A 25 -12.39 -12.03 -0.37
N VAL A 26 -12.41 -13.31 -0.01
CA VAL A 26 -11.27 -14.21 -0.11
C VAL A 26 -11.72 -15.51 -0.78
N ALA A 27 -10.93 -16.01 -1.72
CA ALA A 27 -11.18 -17.30 -2.34
C ALA A 27 -9.87 -17.99 -2.74
N GLU A 28 -9.88 -19.32 -2.73
CA GLU A 28 -8.82 -20.11 -3.34
C GLU A 28 -9.04 -20.17 -4.86
N VAL A 29 -8.04 -19.76 -5.63
CA VAL A 29 -8.05 -19.80 -7.11
C VAL A 29 -6.87 -20.61 -7.63
N PRO A 30 -6.99 -21.31 -8.78
CA PRO A 30 -5.84 -21.92 -9.43
C PRO A 30 -4.76 -20.88 -9.75
N MET A 31 -3.48 -21.25 -9.60
CA MET A 31 -2.39 -20.42 -10.14
C MET A 31 -2.60 -20.22 -11.64
N GLY A 32 -2.36 -19.02 -12.14
CA GLY A 32 -2.64 -18.67 -13.53
C GLY A 32 -4.04 -18.14 -13.82
N THR A 33 -4.95 -18.11 -12.84
CA THR A 33 -6.14 -17.23 -12.91
C THR A 33 -5.67 -15.78 -13.14
N THR A 34 -6.27 -15.06 -14.08
CA THR A 34 -5.87 -13.67 -14.34
C THR A 34 -6.28 -12.75 -13.20
N VAL A 35 -5.57 -11.63 -13.02
CA VAL A 35 -5.95 -10.60 -12.03
C VAL A 35 -7.39 -10.13 -12.27
N ALA A 36 -7.79 -9.89 -13.53
CA ALA A 36 -9.15 -9.53 -13.90
C ALA A 36 -10.19 -10.59 -13.50
N ASP A 37 -9.91 -11.87 -13.78
CA ASP A 37 -10.82 -12.96 -13.41
C ASP A 37 -10.95 -13.09 -11.89
N ALA A 38 -9.88 -12.88 -11.13
CA ALA A 38 -9.93 -12.88 -9.67
C ALA A 38 -10.77 -11.72 -9.12
N ILE A 39 -10.64 -10.52 -9.69
CA ILE A 39 -11.47 -9.35 -9.33
C ILE A 39 -12.94 -9.62 -9.64
N GLU A 40 -13.25 -10.21 -10.79
CA GLU A 40 -14.63 -10.52 -11.16
C GLU A 40 -15.22 -11.61 -10.23
N LEU A 41 -14.50 -12.71 -10.04
CA LEU A 41 -14.95 -13.86 -9.26
C LEU A 41 -15.17 -13.48 -7.79
N ILE A 42 -14.16 -12.85 -7.18
CA ILE A 42 -14.13 -12.58 -5.74
C ILE A 42 -14.78 -11.23 -5.47
N GLY A 43 -14.33 -10.20 -6.18
CA GLY A 43 -14.74 -8.81 -6.01
C GLY A 43 -16.10 -8.44 -6.58
N GLY A 44 -16.63 -9.27 -7.50
CA GLY A 44 -17.84 -8.94 -8.27
C GLY A 44 -17.62 -7.86 -9.32
N GLY A 45 -16.36 -7.58 -9.70
CA GLY A 45 -16.00 -6.52 -10.64
C GLY A 45 -15.71 -5.16 -9.97
N ALA A 46 -15.30 -4.20 -10.79
CA ALA A 46 -15.01 -2.82 -10.35
C ALA A 46 -16.28 -2.12 -9.83
N MET A 47 -16.17 -1.38 -8.72
CA MET A 47 -17.31 -0.70 -8.09
C MET A 47 -17.93 0.37 -9.00
N ARG A 48 -17.10 1.12 -9.72
CA ARG A 48 -17.52 2.18 -10.63
C ARG A 48 -17.35 1.79 -12.09
N SER A 49 -18.23 2.33 -12.93
CA SER A 49 -18.11 2.23 -14.39
C SER A 49 -17.02 3.12 -14.99
N ALA A 50 -16.42 4.01 -14.17
CA ALA A 50 -15.47 5.03 -14.62
C ALA A 50 -14.18 4.40 -15.18
N GLY A 51 -13.75 3.25 -14.65
CA GLY A 51 -12.54 2.57 -15.08
C GLY A 51 -11.63 2.28 -13.89
N LEU A 52 -10.76 1.28 -14.05
CA LEU A 52 -9.75 0.95 -13.04
C LEU A 52 -8.48 1.76 -13.30
N ILE A 53 -7.85 2.23 -12.23
CA ILE A 53 -6.47 2.73 -12.26
C ILE A 53 -5.52 1.52 -12.30
N GLY A 54 -5.76 0.54 -11.43
CA GLY A 54 -4.90 -0.63 -11.30
C GLY A 54 -5.13 -1.38 -10.00
N VAL A 55 -4.15 -2.20 -9.63
CA VAL A 55 -4.21 -3.03 -8.43
C VAL A 55 -2.88 -2.98 -7.69
N LEU A 56 -2.94 -2.75 -6.38
CA LEU A 56 -1.82 -2.98 -5.48
C LEU A 56 -1.90 -4.42 -4.96
N ASN A 57 -0.80 -5.15 -5.03
CA ASN A 57 -0.72 -6.51 -4.51
C ASN A 57 0.02 -6.54 -3.17
N GLY A 58 -0.76 -6.49 -2.09
CA GLY A 58 -0.27 -6.24 -0.74
C GLY A 58 0.41 -4.88 -0.61
N ALA A 59 1.16 -4.68 0.47
CA ALA A 59 1.96 -3.47 0.71
C ALA A 59 3.40 -3.60 0.19
N SER A 60 3.67 -4.53 -0.73
CA SER A 60 5.04 -4.94 -1.08
C SER A 60 5.44 -4.70 -2.53
N ASN A 61 4.49 -4.40 -3.41
CA ASN A 61 4.70 -4.34 -4.85
C ASN A 61 4.28 -2.98 -5.39
N ALA A 62 4.84 -2.63 -6.55
CA ALA A 62 4.36 -1.50 -7.33
C ALA A 62 2.90 -1.73 -7.80
N LEU A 63 2.24 -0.65 -8.18
CA LEU A 63 0.94 -0.66 -8.83
C LEU A 63 1.00 -1.44 -10.14
N LEU A 64 0.17 -2.47 -10.27
CA LEU A 64 -0.10 -3.12 -11.55
C LEU A 64 -1.15 -2.29 -12.29
N PRO A 65 -0.83 -1.66 -13.43
CA PRO A 65 -1.79 -0.78 -14.12
C PRO A 65 -2.95 -1.57 -14.70
N ALA A 66 -4.10 -0.91 -14.89
CA ALA A 66 -5.29 -1.53 -15.46
C ALA A 66 -5.08 -2.20 -16.82
N THR A 67 -4.12 -1.70 -17.61
CA THR A 67 -3.73 -2.28 -18.91
C THR A 67 -3.07 -3.67 -18.80
N ALA A 68 -2.69 -4.09 -17.59
CA ALA A 68 -2.01 -5.34 -17.30
C ALA A 68 -2.85 -6.30 -16.43
N LEU A 69 -4.16 -6.09 -16.28
CA LEU A 69 -5.02 -6.99 -15.46
C LEU A 69 -5.27 -8.37 -16.08
N SER A 70 -4.91 -8.57 -17.35
CA SER A 70 -4.86 -9.91 -17.96
C SER A 70 -3.65 -10.73 -17.49
N THR A 71 -2.76 -10.16 -16.67
CA THR A 71 -1.61 -10.87 -16.09
C THR A 71 -2.10 -12.05 -15.24
N PRO A 72 -1.61 -13.28 -15.51
CA PRO A 72 -1.88 -14.43 -14.65
C PRO A 72 -1.30 -14.29 -13.24
N LEU A 73 -2.02 -14.75 -12.22
CA LEU A 73 -1.54 -14.87 -10.84
C LEU A 73 -0.55 -16.05 -10.74
N THR A 74 0.66 -15.85 -11.24
CA THR A 74 1.81 -16.77 -11.16
C THR A 74 3.05 -15.99 -10.74
N TYR A 75 4.12 -16.68 -10.32
CA TYR A 75 5.36 -15.98 -9.96
C TYR A 75 6.03 -15.34 -11.18
N GLU A 76 6.06 -16.08 -12.30
CA GLU A 76 6.72 -15.71 -13.54
C GLU A 76 6.02 -14.55 -14.26
N ASP A 77 4.70 -14.59 -14.39
CA ASP A 77 3.96 -13.59 -15.16
C ASP A 77 3.85 -12.27 -14.41
N MET A 78 3.62 -12.32 -13.09
CA MET A 78 3.60 -11.11 -12.26
C MET A 78 4.97 -10.42 -12.27
N GLN A 79 6.06 -11.19 -12.16
CA GLN A 79 7.42 -10.67 -12.28
C GLN A 79 7.68 -10.05 -13.66
N ALA A 80 7.23 -10.70 -14.74
CA ALA A 80 7.35 -10.17 -16.09
C ALA A 80 6.53 -8.87 -16.29
N ALA A 81 5.43 -8.71 -15.57
CA ALA A 81 4.63 -7.48 -15.54
C ALA A 81 5.24 -6.35 -14.67
N GLY A 82 6.42 -6.58 -14.07
CA GLY A 82 7.13 -5.57 -13.27
C GLY A 82 6.70 -5.50 -11.80
N VAL A 83 5.85 -6.43 -11.35
CA VAL A 83 5.37 -6.54 -9.96
C VAL A 83 5.70 -7.93 -9.39
N GLY A 84 5.36 -8.22 -8.14
CA GLY A 84 5.46 -9.56 -7.58
C GLY A 84 4.08 -10.18 -7.35
N LEU A 85 4.02 -11.52 -7.30
CA LEU A 85 2.80 -12.25 -6.89
C LEU A 85 2.43 -11.99 -5.42
N GLY A 86 3.42 -11.67 -4.57
CA GLY A 86 3.19 -11.32 -3.17
C GLY A 86 2.32 -12.34 -2.44
N SER A 87 1.35 -11.83 -1.67
CA SER A 87 0.33 -12.61 -0.95
C SER A 87 -0.97 -12.79 -1.73
N ALA A 88 -1.02 -12.40 -3.01
CA ALA A 88 -2.26 -12.28 -3.79
C ALA A 88 -3.36 -11.49 -3.05
N SER A 89 -2.97 -10.39 -2.42
CA SER A 89 -3.90 -9.49 -1.71
C SER A 89 -4.12 -8.26 -2.59
N LEU A 90 -5.15 -8.32 -3.43
CA LEU A 90 -5.46 -7.34 -4.45
C LEU A 90 -6.29 -6.20 -3.84
N THR A 91 -5.68 -5.04 -3.68
CA THR A 91 -6.39 -3.78 -3.42
C THR A 91 -6.65 -3.11 -4.76
N VAL A 92 -7.90 -3.15 -5.20
CA VAL A 92 -8.34 -2.59 -6.49
C VAL A 92 -8.54 -1.09 -6.34
N LEU A 93 -7.99 -0.32 -7.27
CA LEU A 93 -8.12 1.14 -7.34
C LEU A 93 -8.86 1.55 -8.61
N ASP A 94 -9.84 2.43 -8.48
CA ASP A 94 -10.62 3.01 -9.58
C ASP A 94 -10.39 4.53 -9.69
N GLU A 95 -10.92 5.15 -10.75
CA GLU A 95 -10.72 6.59 -11.01
C GLU A 95 -11.29 7.52 -9.93
N GLY A 96 -12.11 7.01 -9.00
CA GLY A 96 -12.60 7.77 -7.84
C GLY A 96 -11.68 7.71 -6.62
N ASP A 97 -10.61 6.92 -6.66
CA ASP A 97 -9.64 6.83 -5.58
C ASP A 97 -8.57 7.93 -5.69
N ASP A 98 -8.35 8.67 -4.60
CA ASP A 98 -7.28 9.68 -4.51
C ASP A 98 -5.92 8.98 -4.28
N LEU A 99 -5.05 8.99 -5.30
CA LEU A 99 -3.75 8.32 -5.22
C LEU A 99 -2.80 8.95 -4.21
N VAL A 100 -2.98 10.22 -3.84
CA VAL A 100 -2.21 10.87 -2.76
C VAL A 100 -2.64 10.28 -1.42
N ALA A 101 -3.95 10.15 -1.18
CA ALA A 101 -4.49 9.52 0.02
C ALA A 101 -4.10 8.04 0.12
N VAL A 102 -4.09 7.31 -1.01
CA VAL A 102 -3.61 5.93 -1.08
C VAL A 102 -2.12 5.87 -0.74
N ALA A 103 -1.28 6.70 -1.37
CA ALA A 103 0.15 6.75 -1.11
C ALA A 103 0.46 7.09 0.35
N ALA A 104 -0.24 8.08 0.92
CA ALA A 104 -0.10 8.47 2.32
C ALA A 104 -0.42 7.31 3.27
N GLY A 105 -1.52 6.58 3.02
CA GLY A 105 -1.90 5.43 3.82
C GLY A 105 -0.86 4.31 3.82
N TYR A 106 -0.36 3.93 2.63
CA TYR A 106 0.68 2.90 2.52
C TYR A 106 2.03 3.35 3.06
N ALA A 107 2.43 4.61 2.82
CA ALA A 107 3.66 5.18 3.37
C ALA A 107 3.64 5.18 4.90
N ARG A 108 2.52 5.60 5.49
CA ARG A 108 2.30 5.56 6.94
C ARG A 108 2.40 4.14 7.47
N PHE A 109 1.69 3.18 6.86
CA PHE A 109 1.76 1.77 7.26
C PHE A 109 3.20 1.25 7.25
N LEU A 110 3.94 1.45 6.16
CA LEU A 110 5.32 0.98 6.06
C LEU A 110 6.26 1.69 7.04
N ALA A 111 6.10 3.00 7.26
CA ALA A 111 6.89 3.75 8.22
C ALA A 111 6.64 3.33 9.68
N VAL A 112 5.38 3.01 10.00
CA VAL A 112 4.97 2.48 11.31
C VAL A 112 5.50 1.06 11.52
N GLU A 113 5.34 0.16 10.55
CA GLU A 113 5.81 -1.23 10.63
C GLU A 113 7.33 -1.39 10.50
N SER A 114 8.05 -0.32 10.12
CA SER A 114 9.52 -0.33 10.06
C SER A 114 10.13 -0.62 11.43
N CYS A 115 10.94 -1.69 11.51
CA CYS A 115 11.62 -2.16 12.72
C CYS A 115 12.65 -1.18 13.32
N GLY A 116 13.00 -0.11 12.59
CA GLY A 116 13.94 0.92 13.07
C GLY A 116 15.43 0.54 13.04
N GLN A 117 15.81 -0.63 12.53
CA GLN A 117 17.23 -1.05 12.50
C GLN A 117 18.08 -0.33 11.45
N CYS A 118 17.48 0.12 10.35
CA CYS A 118 18.18 0.84 9.28
C CYS A 118 17.73 2.29 9.34
N THR A 119 18.67 3.22 9.55
CA THR A 119 18.40 4.65 9.62
C THR A 119 17.59 5.16 8.42
N PRO A 120 17.98 4.95 7.14
CA PRO A 120 17.20 5.45 6.01
C PRO A 120 15.79 4.84 5.96
N CYS A 121 15.64 3.54 6.20
CA CYS A 121 14.31 2.90 6.26
C CYS A 121 13.36 3.54 7.29
N LYS A 122 13.89 4.05 8.41
CA LYS A 122 13.06 4.66 9.46
C LYS A 122 12.88 6.16 9.25
N GLU A 123 13.97 6.90 9.10
CA GLU A 123 13.95 8.36 9.00
C GLU A 123 13.37 8.82 7.66
N ASP A 124 13.81 8.24 6.53
CA ASP A 124 13.25 8.60 5.23
C ASP A 124 11.81 8.09 5.09
N GLY A 125 11.51 6.90 5.62
CA GLY A 125 10.16 6.36 5.63
C GLY A 125 9.17 7.28 6.37
N LEU A 126 9.54 7.78 7.55
CA LEU A 126 8.72 8.74 8.30
C LEU A 126 8.58 10.07 7.57
N ALA A 127 9.68 10.63 7.06
CA ALA A 127 9.62 11.88 6.33
C ALA A 127 8.76 11.79 5.06
N ILE A 128 8.84 10.69 4.30
CA ILE A 128 7.96 10.43 3.15
C ILE A 128 6.49 10.39 3.60
N SER A 129 6.20 9.66 4.68
CA SER A 129 4.85 9.57 5.26
C SER A 129 4.31 10.95 5.66
N ASP A 130 5.10 11.75 6.37
CA ASP A 130 4.70 13.08 6.86
C ASP A 130 4.43 14.05 5.70
N ARG A 131 5.28 14.02 4.66
CA ARG A 131 5.08 14.86 3.47
C ARG A 131 3.83 14.48 2.68
N LEU A 132 3.54 13.17 2.55
CA LEU A 132 2.31 12.70 1.92
C LEU A 132 1.07 13.05 2.75
N ALA A 133 1.15 12.98 4.08
CA ALA A 133 0.07 13.43 4.97
C ALA A 133 -0.16 14.95 4.85
N ALA A 134 0.89 15.76 4.74
CA ALA A 134 0.77 17.19 4.49
C ALA A 134 0.13 17.50 3.14
N LEU A 135 0.43 16.72 2.09
CA LEU A 135 -0.23 16.84 0.79
C LEU A 135 -1.73 16.51 0.88
N CYS A 136 -2.11 15.50 1.68
CA CYS A 136 -3.51 15.16 1.93
C CYS A 136 -4.26 16.28 2.69
N ALA A 137 -3.56 16.95 3.61
CA ALA A 137 -4.08 18.04 4.43
C ALA A 137 -4.05 19.44 3.76
N ASP A 138 -3.57 19.52 2.50
CA ASP A 138 -3.28 20.78 1.80
C ASP A 138 -2.37 21.75 2.58
N ASP A 139 -1.44 21.20 3.38
CA ASP A 139 -0.46 21.93 4.22
C ASP A 139 1.00 21.67 3.77
N ALA A 140 1.17 21.10 2.57
CA ALA A 140 2.48 20.86 1.98
C ALA A 140 3.07 22.14 1.36
N ASP A 141 4.39 22.32 1.54
CA ASP A 141 5.14 23.33 0.81
C ASP A 141 5.46 22.88 -0.64
N ASP A 142 5.84 23.84 -1.50
CA ASP A 142 6.18 23.60 -2.92
C ASP A 142 7.31 22.56 -3.12
N GLY A 143 8.12 22.27 -2.09
CA GLY A 143 9.23 21.32 -2.13
C GLY A 143 8.86 19.90 -1.69
N ALA A 144 7.61 19.66 -1.24
CA ALA A 144 7.21 18.38 -0.66
C ALA A 144 7.40 17.20 -1.63
N LEU A 145 7.00 17.36 -2.90
CA LEU A 145 7.15 16.30 -3.90
C LEU A 145 8.62 16.02 -4.24
N ASP A 146 9.44 17.07 -4.36
CA ASP A 146 10.87 16.92 -4.62
C ASP A 146 11.57 16.18 -3.47
N GLU A 147 11.20 16.49 -2.22
CA GLU A 147 11.70 15.78 -1.05
C GLU A 147 11.25 14.31 -1.04
N ILE A 148 9.97 14.03 -1.33
CA ILE A 148 9.46 12.65 -1.45
C ILE A 148 10.28 11.87 -2.48
N ARG A 149 10.48 12.42 -3.68
CA ARG A 149 11.26 11.76 -4.75
C ARG A 149 12.71 11.55 -4.35
N ALA A 150 13.35 12.55 -3.73
CA ALA A 150 14.73 12.45 -3.27
C ALA A 150 14.90 11.33 -2.24
N ARG A 151 13.99 11.22 -1.28
CA ARG A 151 14.01 10.17 -0.25
C ARG A 151 13.67 8.80 -0.81
N LEU A 152 12.70 8.69 -1.73
CA LEU A 152 12.40 7.43 -2.41
C LEU A 152 13.61 6.89 -3.18
N ALA A 153 14.48 7.76 -3.69
CA ALA A 153 15.71 7.33 -4.37
C ALA A 153 16.71 6.63 -3.43
N THR A 154 16.71 6.96 -2.14
CA THR A 154 17.74 6.51 -1.17
C THR A 154 17.21 5.69 0.00
N VAL A 155 15.88 5.60 0.22
CA VAL A 155 15.28 4.94 1.40
C VAL A 155 15.72 3.48 1.55
N ALA A 156 15.99 2.80 0.43
CA ALA A 156 16.44 1.41 0.39
C ALA A 156 17.97 1.24 0.51
N ASP A 157 18.74 2.31 0.53
CA ASP A 157 20.21 2.24 0.59
C ASP A 157 20.67 1.68 1.93
N GLY A 158 21.44 0.59 1.88
CA GLY A 158 21.89 -0.11 3.10
C GLY A 158 20.76 -0.82 3.87
N ALA A 159 19.59 -1.02 3.26
CA ALA A 159 18.48 -1.74 3.89
C ALA A 159 18.84 -3.20 4.18
N ARG A 160 18.47 -3.66 5.39
CA ARG A 160 18.71 -5.04 5.86
C ARG A 160 17.61 -6.02 5.48
N CYS A 161 16.40 -5.53 5.24
CA CYS A 161 15.25 -6.30 4.80
C CYS A 161 14.55 -5.59 3.62
N ASN A 162 13.52 -6.22 3.06
CA ASN A 162 12.85 -5.67 1.89
C ASN A 162 11.91 -4.49 2.19
N LEU A 163 11.59 -4.20 3.45
CA LEU A 163 10.59 -3.18 3.81
C LEU A 163 10.91 -1.79 3.24
N ALA A 164 12.16 -1.36 3.34
CA ALA A 164 12.60 -0.09 2.76
C ALA A 164 12.40 -0.05 1.23
N ARG A 165 12.65 -1.18 0.57
CA ARG A 165 12.42 -1.31 -0.87
C ARG A 165 10.94 -1.34 -1.22
N GLN A 166 10.09 -1.87 -0.34
CA GLN A 166 8.62 -1.80 -0.50
C GLN A 166 8.15 -0.35 -0.48
N THR A 167 8.65 0.47 0.45
CA THR A 167 8.38 1.93 0.46
C THR A 167 8.78 2.57 -0.87
N GLN A 168 10.00 2.29 -1.33
CA GLN A 168 10.51 2.81 -2.60
C GLN A 168 9.62 2.45 -3.79
N VAL A 169 9.31 1.16 -3.97
CA VAL A 169 8.61 0.70 -5.19
C VAL A 169 7.12 1.01 -5.16
N LEU A 170 6.46 0.84 -4.01
CA LEU A 170 5.02 1.02 -3.91
C LEU A 170 4.66 2.49 -4.01
N VAL A 171 5.23 3.32 -3.12
CA VAL A 171 4.93 4.76 -3.10
C VAL A 171 5.42 5.41 -4.39
N GLY A 172 6.61 5.05 -4.86
CA GLY A 172 7.13 5.54 -6.14
C GLY A 172 6.20 5.24 -7.30
N SER A 173 5.67 4.01 -7.40
CA SER A 173 4.76 3.66 -8.48
C SER A 173 3.42 4.42 -8.46
N LEU A 174 2.93 4.80 -7.28
CA LEU A 174 1.71 5.62 -7.15
C LEU A 174 1.97 7.06 -7.60
N VAL A 175 3.14 7.62 -7.24
CA VAL A 175 3.59 8.93 -7.73
C VAL A 175 3.75 8.92 -9.25
N ASP A 176 4.38 7.88 -9.79
CA ASP A 176 4.62 7.74 -11.24
C ASP A 176 3.33 7.50 -12.04
N ALA A 177 2.33 6.85 -11.43
CA ALA A 177 1.04 6.58 -12.07
C ALA A 177 0.20 7.85 -12.29
N ASN A 178 0.33 8.85 -11.42
CA ASN A 178 -0.32 10.14 -11.59
C ASN A 178 0.54 11.29 -11.02
N PRO A 179 1.63 11.69 -11.70
CA PRO A 179 2.54 12.72 -11.19
C PRO A 179 1.85 14.07 -10.96
N ALA A 180 0.91 14.41 -11.83
CA ALA A 180 0.08 15.61 -11.70
C ALA A 180 -0.61 15.64 -10.34
N ALA A 181 -0.95 14.47 -9.77
CA ALA A 181 -1.63 14.43 -8.48
C ALA A 181 -0.84 14.85 -7.28
N PHE A 182 0.46 14.70 -7.38
CA PHE A 182 1.36 15.07 -6.30
C PHE A 182 1.96 16.47 -6.53
N GLU A 183 1.89 17.00 -7.76
CA GLU A 183 2.37 18.34 -8.14
C GLU A 183 1.34 19.42 -7.85
N THR A 184 0.11 19.17 -8.29
CA THR A 184 -1.03 20.06 -8.17
C THR A 184 -2.21 19.13 -8.01
N ARG A 185 -2.57 18.73 -6.77
CA ARG A 185 -3.66 17.77 -6.48
C ARG A 185 -4.74 17.86 -7.56
N PRO A 186 -4.81 16.89 -8.51
CA PRO A 186 -5.41 17.12 -9.81
C PRO A 186 -6.84 16.73 -9.59
N ASP A 187 -7.59 17.69 -9.07
CA ASP A 187 -8.92 17.39 -8.63
C ASP A 187 -9.69 16.64 -9.74
N PRO A 188 -10.18 15.40 -9.51
CA PRO A 188 -11.09 14.77 -10.45
C PRO A 188 -12.37 15.60 -10.63
N ASP A 189 -12.59 16.64 -9.80
CA ASP A 189 -13.58 17.69 -9.96
C ASP A 189 -12.93 19.05 -9.69
N PRO A 190 -12.66 19.96 -10.65
CA PRO A 190 -11.83 21.19 -10.47
C PRO A 190 -12.42 22.27 -9.51
N ASP A 191 -12.93 21.87 -8.37
CA ASP A 191 -13.50 22.67 -7.31
C ASP A 191 -12.37 23.11 -6.36
N PRO A 192 -11.94 24.38 -6.41
CA PRO A 192 -10.94 24.91 -5.49
C PRO A 192 -11.40 24.89 -4.02
N ASP A 193 -12.66 24.55 -3.74
CA ASP A 193 -13.22 24.35 -2.40
C ASP A 193 -13.28 22.86 -1.98
N ALA A 194 -12.71 21.93 -2.77
CA ALA A 194 -12.67 20.51 -2.42
C ALA A 194 -11.92 20.31 -1.10
N PRO A 195 -12.49 19.56 -0.14
CA PRO A 195 -11.90 19.43 1.19
C PRO A 195 -10.60 18.61 1.18
N PRO A 196 -9.74 18.78 2.19
CA PRO A 196 -8.65 17.86 2.49
C PRO A 196 -9.13 16.40 2.44
N VAL A 197 -8.30 15.53 1.88
CA VAL A 197 -8.56 14.08 1.91
C VAL A 197 -7.90 13.49 3.12
N GLU A 198 -8.59 12.56 3.77
CA GLU A 198 -7.97 11.77 4.82
C GLU A 198 -7.14 10.64 4.16
N PRO A 199 -5.90 10.39 4.62
CA PRO A 199 -5.16 9.21 4.22
C PRO A 199 -5.99 7.94 4.43
N ILE A 200 -5.90 7.00 3.49
CA ILE A 200 -6.57 5.71 3.70
C ILE A 200 -5.92 4.99 4.88
N VAL A 201 -6.74 4.27 5.67
CA VAL A 201 -6.19 3.40 6.71
C VAL A 201 -5.77 2.09 6.05
N VAL A 202 -4.46 1.81 6.05
CA VAL A 202 -3.91 0.52 5.63
C VAL A 202 -3.56 -0.28 6.88
N GLY A 203 -4.07 -1.52 6.96
CA GLY A 203 -3.85 -2.39 8.10
C GLY A 203 -4.23 -3.84 7.81
N GLU A 204 -4.07 -4.69 8.82
CA GLU A 204 -4.49 -6.09 8.75
C GLU A 204 -6.02 -6.21 8.71
N VAL A 205 -6.52 -7.07 7.82
CA VAL A 205 -7.94 -7.42 7.75
C VAL A 205 -8.24 -8.43 8.86
N ALA A 206 -9.07 -8.03 9.82
CA ALA A 206 -9.51 -8.86 10.92
C ALA A 206 -10.65 -9.81 10.52
N ASP A 207 -11.59 -9.33 9.69
CA ASP A 207 -12.73 -10.10 9.21
C ASP A 207 -13.32 -9.50 7.90
N ILE A 208 -14.22 -10.23 7.24
CA ILE A 208 -15.05 -9.72 6.15
C ILE A 208 -16.52 -9.91 6.53
N VAL A 209 -17.21 -8.81 6.80
CA VAL A 209 -18.61 -8.80 7.25
C VAL A 209 -19.42 -7.95 6.28
N ASP A 210 -20.58 -8.45 5.84
CA ASP A 210 -21.48 -7.78 4.90
C ASP A 210 -20.73 -7.27 3.65
N ASP A 211 -19.94 -8.16 3.04
CA ASP A 211 -19.16 -7.90 1.83
C ASP A 211 -18.10 -6.78 1.99
N ARG A 212 -17.70 -6.44 3.23
CA ARG A 212 -16.69 -5.42 3.52
C ARG A 212 -15.61 -5.94 4.47
N ALA A 213 -14.36 -5.65 4.13
CA ALA A 213 -13.20 -5.95 4.97
C ALA A 213 -13.18 -5.01 6.17
N GLN A 214 -13.10 -5.58 7.37
CA GLN A 214 -12.90 -4.86 8.61
C GLN A 214 -11.43 -4.96 9.00
N LEU A 215 -10.79 -3.82 9.22
CA LEU A 215 -9.42 -3.78 9.71
C LEU A 215 -9.37 -4.05 11.22
N LEU A 216 -8.20 -4.40 11.74
CA LEU A 216 -7.97 -4.39 13.18
C LEU A 216 -8.34 -3.01 13.76
N PRO A 217 -9.06 -2.95 14.90
CA PRO A 217 -9.59 -1.68 15.45
C PRO A 217 -8.53 -0.60 15.74
N ASP A 218 -7.29 -1.01 15.93
CA ASP A 218 -6.16 -0.18 16.33
C ASP A 218 -5.17 0.11 15.18
N ALA A 219 -5.49 -0.33 13.95
CA ALA A 219 -4.64 -0.13 12.78
C ALA A 219 -4.33 1.37 12.52
N GLY A 220 -5.29 2.25 12.80
CA GLY A 220 -5.14 3.70 12.64
C GLY A 220 -4.39 4.39 13.79
N THR A 221 -4.28 3.78 14.98
CA THR A 221 -3.69 4.40 16.17
C THR A 221 -2.26 3.94 16.44
N LYS A 222 -1.79 2.88 15.78
CA LYS A 222 -0.42 2.39 15.93
C LYS A 222 0.59 3.45 15.50
N GLN A 223 1.49 3.79 16.41
CA GLN A 223 2.52 4.81 16.26
C GLN A 223 3.84 4.21 15.73
N PRO A 224 4.78 5.04 15.22
CA PRO A 224 6.07 4.55 14.72
C PRO A 224 6.98 3.85 15.73
N ASP A 225 6.72 3.96 17.03
CA ASP A 225 7.38 3.19 18.10
C ASP A 225 6.58 1.94 18.51
N TRP A 226 5.53 1.61 17.77
CA TRP A 226 4.57 0.51 17.97
C TRP A 226 3.74 0.62 19.24
N THR A 227 3.70 1.79 19.85
CA THR A 227 2.68 2.11 20.86
C THR A 227 1.36 2.47 20.17
N HIS A 228 0.29 2.57 20.96
CA HIS A 228 -1.03 3.00 20.48
C HIS A 228 -1.50 4.27 21.21
N ASP A 229 -0.58 4.98 21.86
CA ASP A 229 -0.86 6.24 22.52
C ASP A 229 -1.10 7.34 21.48
N GLU A 230 -1.76 8.44 21.89
CA GLU A 230 -2.04 9.57 21.01
C GLU A 230 -0.77 10.28 20.53
N SER A 231 0.33 10.14 21.26
CA SER A 231 1.62 10.79 20.96
C SER A 231 2.73 9.77 20.73
N TRP A 232 3.37 9.85 19.56
CA TRP A 232 4.62 9.13 19.30
C TRP A 232 5.76 9.65 20.20
N SER A 233 6.56 8.75 20.79
CA SER A 233 7.67 9.11 21.69
C SER A 233 8.87 9.77 21.01
N GLY A 234 8.91 9.83 19.68
CA GLY A 234 10.07 10.31 18.92
C GLY A 234 11.27 9.36 18.94
N THR A 235 11.19 8.26 19.69
CA THR A 235 12.30 7.31 19.90
C THR A 235 11.95 5.97 19.26
N TYR A 236 12.88 5.38 18.53
CA TYR A 236 12.74 4.02 18.01
C TYR A 236 13.55 3.05 18.89
N PRO A 237 13.14 1.78 19.02
CA PRO A 237 13.78 0.87 19.98
C PRO A 237 15.27 0.60 19.72
N ALA A 238 15.78 0.81 18.51
CA ALA A 238 17.23 0.76 18.27
C ALA A 238 17.99 1.99 18.84
N ALA A 239 17.29 3.09 19.12
CA ALA A 239 17.80 4.27 19.83
C ALA A 239 17.42 4.28 21.32
N MET A 240 16.57 3.36 21.78
CA MET A 240 16.28 3.19 23.21
C MET A 240 17.45 2.48 23.88
N ASP A 241 17.89 3.02 25.01
CA ASP A 241 18.95 2.42 25.82
C ASP A 241 18.50 1.02 26.27
N VAL A 242 19.26 -0.02 25.91
CA VAL A 242 18.89 -1.44 26.12
C VAL A 242 18.78 -1.84 27.59
N ASP A 243 19.18 -0.94 28.50
CA ASP A 243 19.10 -1.10 29.95
C ASP A 243 17.82 -0.48 30.56
N GLY A 244 16.95 0.13 29.75
CA GLY A 244 15.66 0.71 30.17
C GLY A 244 14.50 -0.31 30.22
N PRO A 245 13.41 -0.04 30.96
CA PRO A 245 12.23 -0.88 30.94
C PRO A 245 11.62 -0.94 29.52
N SER A 246 11.33 -2.15 29.04
CA SER A 246 10.72 -2.38 27.71
C SER A 246 9.42 -1.57 27.59
N PRO A 247 9.24 -0.78 26.51
CA PRO A 247 8.03 0.01 26.30
C PRO A 247 6.82 -0.84 25.86
N ARG A 248 6.99 -2.13 25.58
CA ARG A 248 5.85 -3.00 25.25
C ARG A 248 4.95 -3.18 26.47
N PRO A 249 3.64 -2.85 26.38
CA PRO A 249 2.68 -3.26 27.40
C PRO A 249 2.69 -4.80 27.51
N ALA A 250 2.53 -5.28 28.75
CA ALA A 250 2.50 -6.70 29.10
C ALA A 250 1.29 -7.43 28.51
#